data_AF-A0A9E4AFE5-F1
#
_entry.id   AF-A0A9E4AFE5-F1
#
_cell.length_a   1.000
_cell.length_b   1.000
_cell.length_c   1.000
_cell.angle_alpha   90.00
_cell.angle_beta   90.00
_cell.angle_gamma   90.00
#
_symmetry.space_group_name_H-M   'P 1'
#
loop_
_entity.id
_entity.type
_entity.pdbx_description
1 polymer ?
#
loop_
_entity_poly.entity_id
_entity_poly.type
_entity_poly.pdbx_seq_one_letter_code
_entity_poly.pdbx_strand_id
1 'polypeptide(L)'
;PSWSPDGRHIVFYSDRDGNFEIYVMDDDGGNPKNLTNHRAWDSSPSWSPDGKHIAFQSWRDRNYEIYVMDADGGNPRNLTNHPFKDTEPSWSPDGRRIVFVSDREADANPDIFVMNADGSNPKNLTNHPEDDLAPAWFGSAFSVASAGKALTLWGAVKQANR
;
A
#
# COMPACT_ATOMS: atom_id res chain seq x y z
N PRO A 1 -0.95 9.77 0.45
CA PRO A 1 -2.41 9.85 0.12
C PRO A 1 -2.71 8.87 -1.01
N SER A 2 -3.95 8.38 -1.12
CA SER A 2 -4.40 7.46 -2.16
C SER A 2 -5.84 7.81 -2.57
N TRP A 3 -6.12 7.77 -3.86
CA TRP A 3 -7.45 8.05 -4.41
C TRP A 3 -8.34 6.81 -4.29
N SER A 4 -9.62 7.00 -4.00
CA SER A 4 -10.62 5.95 -4.17
C SER A 4 -10.74 5.56 -5.65
N PRO A 5 -11.09 4.30 -5.98
CA PRO A 5 -11.16 3.86 -7.37
C PRO A 5 -12.21 4.60 -8.22
N ASP A 6 -13.25 5.13 -7.59
CA ASP A 6 -14.27 5.95 -8.23
C ASP A 6 -13.87 7.43 -8.39
N GLY A 7 -12.71 7.83 -7.85
CA GLY A 7 -12.16 9.18 -7.92
C GLY A 7 -12.89 10.22 -7.07
N ARG A 8 -13.80 9.81 -6.17
CA ARG A 8 -14.62 10.73 -5.35
C ARG A 8 -14.04 11.04 -3.99
N HIS A 9 -13.06 10.26 -3.53
CA HIS A 9 -12.50 10.42 -2.21
C HIS A 9 -10.98 10.27 -2.24
N ILE A 10 -10.34 10.86 -1.24
CA ILE A 10 -8.91 10.74 -1.00
C ILE A 10 -8.71 10.22 0.42
N VAL A 11 -8.00 9.10 0.57
CA VAL A 11 -7.50 8.65 1.87
C VAL A 11 -6.10 9.20 2.10
N PHE A 12 -5.83 9.72 3.29
CA PHE A 12 -4.55 10.30 3.68
C PHE A 12 -4.32 10.10 5.17
N TYR A 13 -3.16 10.50 5.68
CA TYR A 13 -2.89 10.49 7.11
C TYR A 13 -2.54 11.90 7.60
N SER A 14 -2.89 12.21 8.85
CA SER A 14 -2.66 13.52 9.45
C SER A 14 -2.54 13.40 10.96
N ASP A 15 -1.74 14.26 11.56
CA ASP A 15 -1.51 14.39 13.01
C ASP A 15 -2.36 15.46 13.69
N ARG A 16 -3.39 15.97 12.99
CA ARG A 16 -4.24 17.09 13.43
C ARG A 16 -4.94 16.89 14.79
N ASP A 17 -5.10 15.63 15.22
CA ASP A 17 -5.72 15.25 16.48
C ASP A 17 -4.70 14.87 17.58
N GLY A 18 -3.40 15.09 17.34
CA GLY A 18 -2.31 14.86 18.30
C GLY A 18 -1.48 13.60 18.07
N ASN A 19 -1.88 12.74 17.13
CA ASN A 19 -1.14 11.59 16.63
C ASN A 19 -1.52 11.29 15.17
N PHE A 20 -0.66 10.58 14.43
CA PHE A 20 -0.97 10.21 13.05
C PHE A 20 -2.14 9.23 12.99
N GLU A 21 -3.18 9.63 12.26
CA GLU A 21 -4.40 8.87 12.03
C GLU A 21 -4.75 8.86 10.54
N ILE A 22 -5.51 7.86 10.09
CA ILE A 22 -6.02 7.78 8.72
C ILE A 22 -7.32 8.57 8.60
N TYR A 23 -7.39 9.39 7.56
CA TYR A 23 -8.53 10.20 7.21
C TYR A 23 -8.99 9.93 5.80
N VAL A 24 -10.27 10.18 5.55
CA VAL A 24 -10.86 10.30 4.22
C VAL A 24 -11.46 11.69 4.05
N MET A 25 -11.42 12.22 2.83
CA MET A 25 -12.09 13.46 2.43
C MET A 25 -12.63 13.32 1.01
N ASP A 26 -13.51 14.22 0.61
CA ASP A 26 -14.02 14.32 -0.77
C ASP A 26 -12.90 14.75 -1.73
N ASP A 27 -13.09 14.55 -3.03
CA ASP A 27 -12.09 14.89 -4.07
C ASP A 27 -11.80 16.39 -4.18
N ASP A 28 -12.70 17.24 -3.68
CA ASP A 28 -12.52 18.68 -3.57
C ASP A 28 -11.83 19.12 -2.25
N GLY A 29 -11.49 18.17 -1.37
CA GLY A 29 -10.91 18.39 -0.05
C GLY A 29 -11.93 18.65 1.06
N GLY A 30 -13.22 18.57 0.77
CA GLY A 30 -14.31 18.72 1.73
C GLY A 30 -14.50 17.51 2.65
N ASN A 31 -15.31 17.70 3.69
CA ASN A 31 -15.80 16.64 4.60
C ASN A 31 -14.73 15.67 5.16
N PRO A 32 -13.60 16.17 5.72
CA PRO A 32 -12.60 15.29 6.30
C PRO A 32 -13.16 14.50 7.49
N LYS A 33 -12.99 13.17 7.46
CA LYS A 33 -13.43 12.23 8.49
C LYS A 33 -12.25 11.36 8.96
N ASN A 34 -12.05 11.27 10.27
CA ASN A 34 -11.08 10.35 10.89
C ASN A 34 -11.63 8.90 10.85
N LEU A 35 -10.82 7.94 10.39
CA LEU A 35 -11.21 6.53 10.22
C LEU A 35 -10.64 5.59 11.29
N THR A 36 -9.49 5.89 11.91
CA THR A 36 -8.77 4.94 12.78
C THR A 36 -8.84 5.26 14.27
N ASN A 37 -9.07 6.54 14.64
CA ASN A 37 -9.14 7.08 16.01
C ASN A 37 -8.52 6.17 17.10
N HIS A 38 -7.21 5.97 17.04
CA HIS A 38 -6.47 5.13 17.98
C HIS A 38 -5.38 5.95 18.69
N ARG A 39 -4.71 5.38 19.71
CA ARG A 39 -3.55 6.04 20.35
C ARG A 39 -2.22 5.80 19.63
N ALA A 40 -2.22 4.91 18.64
CA ALA A 40 -1.02 4.48 17.94
C ALA A 40 -0.83 5.36 16.70
N TRP A 41 0.31 5.24 16.04
CA TRP A 41 0.51 5.94 14.77
C TRP A 41 0.03 5.07 13.63
N ASP A 42 -0.90 5.61 12.85
CA ASP A 42 -1.43 5.01 11.63
C ASP A 42 -1.10 5.90 10.43
N SER A 43 -0.49 5.32 9.40
CA SER A 43 -0.02 6.08 8.24
C SER A 43 0.00 5.25 6.95
N SER A 44 0.49 5.84 5.85
CA SER A 44 0.67 5.18 4.56
C SER A 44 -0.57 4.42 4.04
N PRO A 45 -1.76 5.05 3.97
CA PRO A 45 -2.96 4.36 3.52
C PRO A 45 -2.96 4.12 2.01
N SER A 46 -3.54 2.99 1.61
CA SER A 46 -3.73 2.55 0.22
C SER A 46 -5.13 1.98 0.04
N TRP A 47 -5.90 2.54 -0.90
CA TRP A 47 -7.21 2.03 -1.29
C TRP A 47 -7.10 0.68 -2.03
N SER A 48 -8.01 -0.26 -1.73
CA SER A 48 -8.22 -1.42 -2.58
C SER A 48 -8.87 -1.01 -3.91
N PRO A 49 -8.58 -1.71 -5.02
CA PRO A 49 -9.11 -1.36 -6.34
C PRO A 49 -10.62 -1.53 -6.48
N ASP A 50 -11.25 -2.29 -5.58
CA ASP A 50 -12.71 -2.46 -5.55
C ASP A 50 -13.43 -1.42 -4.68
N GLY A 51 -12.69 -0.53 -4.03
CA GLY A 51 -13.27 0.54 -3.24
C GLY A 51 -13.93 0.06 -1.95
N LYS A 52 -13.55 -1.11 -1.42
CA LYS A 52 -14.13 -1.64 -0.16
C LYS A 52 -13.20 -1.61 1.04
N HIS A 53 -11.89 -1.57 0.82
CA HIS A 53 -10.91 -1.71 1.89
C HIS A 53 -9.79 -0.68 1.79
N ILE A 54 -9.16 -0.41 2.91
CA ILE A 54 -7.96 0.43 3.01
C ILE A 54 -6.89 -0.39 3.73
N ALA A 55 -5.73 -0.57 3.09
CA ALA A 55 -4.53 -1.04 3.77
C ALA A 55 -3.76 0.15 4.33
N PHE A 56 -3.11 -0.01 5.48
CA PHE A 56 -2.32 1.05 6.12
C PHE A 56 -1.30 0.41 7.07
N GLN A 57 -0.25 1.14 7.41
CA GLN A 57 0.68 0.69 8.46
C GLN A 57 0.23 1.22 9.82
N SER A 58 0.43 0.43 10.87
CA SER A 58 -0.04 0.74 12.22
C SER A 58 0.99 0.36 13.27
N TRP A 59 1.24 1.23 14.24
CA TRP A 59 2.15 0.96 15.37
C TRP A 59 1.46 0.29 16.57
N ARG A 60 0.27 -0.29 16.40
CA ARG A 60 -0.55 -0.80 17.52
C ARG A 60 0.11 -1.96 18.28
N ASP A 61 1.01 -2.70 17.63
CA ASP A 61 1.60 -3.94 18.14
C ASP A 61 3.06 -3.79 18.60
N ARG A 62 3.49 -2.56 18.93
CA ARG A 62 4.85 -2.18 19.39
C ARG A 62 5.94 -2.20 18.30
N ASN A 63 5.55 -2.48 17.07
CA ASN A 63 6.28 -2.26 15.82
C ASN A 63 5.26 -1.80 14.76
N TYR A 64 5.74 -1.45 13.56
CA TYR A 64 4.83 -1.23 12.44
C TYR A 64 4.41 -2.55 11.83
N GLU A 65 3.11 -2.71 11.62
CA GLU A 65 2.50 -3.85 10.94
C GLU A 65 1.51 -3.35 9.88
N ILE A 66 1.23 -4.18 8.87
CA ILE A 66 0.24 -3.90 7.84
C ILE A 66 -1.15 -4.29 8.33
N TYR A 67 -2.00 -3.30 8.47
CA TYR A 67 -3.41 -3.46 8.78
C TYR A 67 -4.27 -3.25 7.53
N VAL A 68 -5.46 -3.86 7.55
CA VAL A 68 -6.55 -3.55 6.61
C VAL A 68 -7.81 -3.22 7.40
N MET A 69 -8.60 -2.28 6.91
CA MET A 69 -9.93 -1.96 7.43
C MET A 69 -10.93 -1.83 6.27
N ASP A 70 -12.21 -1.80 6.60
CA ASP A 70 -13.26 -1.39 5.67
C ASP A 70 -13.12 0.09 5.33
N ALA A 71 -13.60 0.47 4.14
CA ALA A 71 -13.52 1.83 3.62
C ALA A 71 -14.11 2.91 4.55
N ASP A 72 -15.05 2.53 5.42
CA ASP A 72 -15.72 3.42 6.37
C ASP A 72 -14.99 3.54 7.71
N GLY A 73 -13.86 2.82 7.89
CA GLY A 73 -13.06 2.72 9.10
C GLY A 73 -13.38 1.49 9.96
N GLY A 74 -14.37 0.68 9.58
CA GLY A 74 -14.78 -0.51 10.31
C GLY A 74 -13.77 -1.67 10.23
N ASN A 75 -13.90 -2.61 11.17
CA ASN A 75 -13.24 -3.92 11.14
C ASN A 75 -11.71 -3.91 10.86
N PRO A 76 -10.91 -3.10 11.58
CA PRO A 76 -9.46 -3.14 11.41
C PRO A 76 -8.91 -4.53 11.79
N ARG A 77 -8.11 -5.10 10.90
CA ARG A 77 -7.45 -6.40 11.05
C ARG A 77 -5.96 -6.27 10.78
N ASN A 78 -5.14 -6.89 11.62
CA ASN A 78 -3.71 -7.01 11.36
C ASN A 78 -3.46 -8.14 10.34
N LEU A 79 -2.73 -7.86 9.26
CA LEU A 79 -2.36 -8.84 8.23
C LEU A 79 -0.94 -9.38 8.38
N THR A 80 -0.06 -8.66 9.07
CA THR A 80 1.31 -9.09 9.34
C THR A 80 1.53 -9.21 10.84
N ASN A 81 2.33 -10.17 11.28
CA ASN A 81 2.59 -10.34 12.71
C ASN A 81 4.00 -10.90 12.84
N HIS A 82 4.97 -9.99 12.78
CA HIS A 82 6.37 -10.32 12.79
C HIS A 82 7.10 -9.48 13.84
N PRO A 83 8.21 -9.94 14.44
CA PRO A 83 8.95 -9.09 15.39
C PRO A 83 9.60 -7.84 14.78
N PHE A 84 9.71 -7.77 13.46
CA PHE A 84 10.34 -6.69 12.69
C PHE A 84 9.26 -5.85 11.97
N LYS A 85 9.62 -4.70 11.41
CA LYS A 85 8.63 -3.74 10.88
C LYS A 85 8.16 -4.14 9.49
N ASP A 86 6.87 -3.97 9.26
CA ASP A 86 6.24 -4.00 7.95
C ASP A 86 5.57 -2.66 7.66
N THR A 87 5.90 -2.04 6.53
CA THR A 87 5.51 -0.66 6.22
C THR A 87 5.08 -0.46 4.77
N GLU A 88 4.49 0.70 4.48
CA GLU A 88 4.21 1.17 3.11
C GLU A 88 3.43 0.18 2.23
N PRO A 89 2.23 -0.27 2.66
CA PRO A 89 1.45 -1.22 1.89
C PRO A 89 0.88 -0.59 0.60
N SER A 90 0.82 -1.38 -0.47
CA SER A 90 0.16 -1.01 -1.72
C SER A 90 -0.63 -2.19 -2.29
N TRP A 91 -1.90 -1.96 -2.62
CA TRP A 91 -2.77 -2.96 -3.23
C TRP A 91 -2.41 -3.24 -4.70
N SER A 92 -2.45 -4.50 -5.11
CA SER A 92 -2.36 -4.85 -6.52
C SER A 92 -3.60 -4.39 -7.29
N PRO A 93 -3.50 -4.09 -8.60
CA PRO A 93 -4.63 -3.57 -9.37
C PRO A 93 -5.80 -4.54 -9.50
N ASP A 94 -5.54 -5.84 -9.36
CA ASP A 94 -6.55 -6.90 -9.34
C ASP A 94 -7.13 -7.18 -7.93
N GLY A 95 -6.62 -6.49 -6.90
CA GLY A 95 -7.06 -6.62 -5.51
C GLY A 95 -6.68 -7.93 -4.83
N ARG A 96 -5.84 -8.76 -5.47
CA ARG A 96 -5.52 -10.11 -4.95
C ARG A 96 -4.32 -10.12 -4.03
N ARG A 97 -3.47 -9.10 -4.08
CA ARG A 97 -2.19 -9.04 -3.38
C ARG A 97 -1.94 -7.66 -2.80
N ILE A 98 -1.04 -7.62 -1.82
CA ILE A 98 -0.49 -6.41 -1.24
C ILE A 98 1.03 -6.51 -1.33
N VAL A 99 1.69 -5.47 -1.83
CA VAL A 99 3.14 -5.29 -1.65
C VAL A 99 3.39 -4.42 -0.44
N PHE A 100 4.51 -4.62 0.23
CA PHE A 100 4.90 -3.87 1.41
C PHE A 100 6.41 -3.96 1.59
N VAL A 101 6.97 -3.07 2.39
CA VAL A 101 8.38 -3.08 2.80
C VAL A 101 8.50 -3.88 4.09
N SER A 102 9.53 -4.73 4.21
CA SER A 102 9.82 -5.49 5.42
C SER A 102 11.31 -5.62 5.68
N ASP A 103 11.73 -5.51 6.93
CA ASP A 103 13.11 -5.82 7.39
C ASP A 103 13.19 -7.16 8.14
N ARG A 104 12.31 -8.11 7.79
CA ARG A 104 12.17 -9.41 8.48
C ARG A 104 13.30 -10.42 8.22
N GLU A 105 14.19 -10.14 7.27
CA GLU A 105 15.29 -11.03 6.91
C GLU A 105 16.50 -10.88 7.86
N ALA A 106 17.46 -11.79 7.77
CA ALA A 106 18.55 -11.91 8.73
C ALA A 106 19.53 -10.72 8.76
N ASP A 107 19.65 -10.00 7.65
CA ASP A 107 20.45 -8.79 7.45
C ASP A 107 19.73 -7.51 7.90
N ALA A 108 18.42 -7.59 8.18
CA ALA A 108 17.58 -6.51 8.71
C ALA A 108 17.60 -5.22 7.88
N ASN A 109 17.92 -5.30 6.59
CA ASN A 109 17.66 -4.22 5.65
C ASN A 109 16.23 -4.34 5.09
N PRO A 110 15.58 -3.22 4.75
CA PRO A 110 14.24 -3.23 4.17
C PRO A 110 14.26 -3.82 2.75
N ASP A 111 13.38 -4.78 2.52
CA ASP A 111 13.14 -5.45 1.24
C ASP A 111 11.68 -5.29 0.81
N ILE A 112 11.40 -5.47 -0.49
CA ILE A 112 10.03 -5.51 -1.00
C ILE A 112 9.47 -6.92 -0.87
N PHE A 113 8.38 -7.03 -0.13
CA PHE A 113 7.60 -8.25 0.01
C PHE A 113 6.25 -8.14 -0.70
N VAL A 114 5.69 -9.30 -1.03
CA VAL A 114 4.30 -9.43 -1.50
C VAL A 114 3.60 -10.53 -0.72
N MET A 115 2.34 -10.31 -0.38
CA MET A 115 1.44 -11.30 0.22
C MET A 115 0.09 -11.31 -0.49
N ASN A 116 -0.72 -12.33 -0.23
CA ASN A 116 -2.13 -12.33 -0.59
C ASN A 116 -2.88 -11.22 0.19
N ALA A 117 -3.99 -10.74 -0.37
CA ALA A 117 -4.82 -9.69 0.24
C ALA A 117 -5.38 -10.04 1.65
N ASP A 118 -5.38 -11.31 2.02
CA ASP A 118 -5.78 -11.82 3.33
C ASP A 118 -4.60 -11.96 4.32
N GLY A 119 -3.40 -11.52 3.94
CA GLY A 119 -2.17 -11.63 4.74
C GLY A 119 -1.39 -12.93 4.55
N SER A 120 -1.94 -13.92 3.83
CA SER A 120 -1.28 -15.21 3.66
C SER A 120 -0.15 -15.18 2.61
N ASN A 121 0.75 -16.16 2.69
CA ASN A 121 1.84 -16.39 1.73
C ASN A 121 2.76 -15.17 1.47
N PRO A 122 3.35 -14.55 2.50
CA PRO A 122 4.34 -13.51 2.29
C PRO A 122 5.58 -14.07 1.57
N LYS A 123 6.09 -13.32 0.60
CA LYS A 123 7.24 -13.67 -0.22
C LYS A 123 8.12 -12.44 -0.48
N ASN A 124 9.43 -12.57 -0.23
CA ASN A 124 10.43 -11.57 -0.58
C ASN A 124 10.63 -11.50 -2.11
N LEU A 125 10.64 -10.30 -2.68
CA LEU A 125 10.86 -10.03 -4.10
C LEU A 125 12.24 -9.47 -4.43
N THR A 126 12.91 -8.78 -3.50
CA THR A 126 14.14 -8.02 -3.80
C THR A 126 15.40 -8.43 -3.04
N ASN A 127 15.31 -9.38 -2.08
CA ASN A 127 16.40 -10.01 -1.32
C ASN A 127 17.83 -9.68 -1.78
N HIS A 128 18.31 -8.53 -1.33
CA HIS A 128 19.64 -7.97 -1.58
C HIS A 128 20.06 -7.16 -0.36
N PRO A 129 21.35 -7.07 0.00
CA PRO A 129 21.83 -6.38 1.21
C PRO A 129 21.66 -4.84 1.27
N GLU A 130 20.87 -4.22 0.39
CA GLU A 130 20.68 -2.76 0.34
C GLU A 130 19.19 -2.43 0.56
N ASP A 131 18.88 -1.19 0.92
CA ASP A 131 17.49 -0.80 1.22
C ASP A 131 16.64 -0.67 -0.06
N ASP A 132 15.53 -1.42 -0.12
CA ASP A 132 14.46 -1.25 -1.11
C ASP A 132 13.19 -0.68 -0.45
N LEU A 133 12.69 0.44 -0.96
CA LEU A 133 11.63 1.24 -0.33
C LEU A 133 10.56 1.69 -1.34
N ALA A 134 9.44 2.23 -0.82
CA ALA A 134 8.36 2.85 -1.58
C ALA A 134 7.75 1.97 -2.71
N PRO A 135 7.34 0.72 -2.41
CA PRO A 135 6.71 -0.12 -3.42
C PRO A 135 5.34 0.43 -3.80
N ALA A 136 5.09 0.52 -5.10
CA ALA A 136 3.80 0.94 -5.64
C ALA A 136 3.38 0.02 -6.78
N TRP A 137 2.12 -0.43 -6.74
CA TRP A 137 1.49 -0.99 -7.94
C TRP A 137 1.00 0.15 -8.83
N PHE A 138 1.38 0.10 -10.11
CA PHE A 138 0.76 0.92 -11.13
C PHE A 138 -0.19 0.06 -11.96
N GLY A 139 -1.47 0.44 -12.03
CA GLY A 139 -2.41 -0.16 -12.97
C GLY A 139 -2.07 0.28 -14.39
N SER A 140 -1.77 -0.67 -15.28
CA SER A 140 -1.64 -0.38 -16.71
C SER A 140 -3.03 -0.22 -17.33
N ALA A 141 -3.57 0.98 -17.27
CA ALA A 141 -4.65 1.42 -18.15
C ALA A 141 -4.16 2.59 -19.03
N PHE A 142 -3.26 2.29 -19.96
CA PHE A 142 -3.03 3.19 -21.09
C PHE A 142 -4.07 2.84 -22.16
N SER A 143 -5.20 3.57 -22.22
CA SER A 143 -5.98 3.62 -23.45
C SER A 143 -5.35 4.68 -24.36
N VAL A 144 -4.60 4.25 -25.37
CA VAL A 144 -4.19 5.15 -26.46
C VAL A 144 -5.31 5.16 -27.50
N ALA A 145 -6.00 6.29 -27.66
CA ALA A 145 -6.78 6.55 -28.85
C ALA A 145 -5.80 6.77 -30.01
N SER A 146 -5.90 5.97 -31.08
CA SER A 146 -5.02 6.14 -32.23
C SER A 146 -5.35 7.42 -32.99
N ALA A 147 -4.50 8.43 -32.89
CA ALA A 147 -4.33 9.42 -33.95
C ALA A 147 -2.93 9.17 -34.54
N GLY A 148 -2.89 8.68 -35.78
CA GLY A 148 -1.72 8.04 -36.36
C GLY A 148 -0.41 8.83 -36.28
N LYS A 149 0.63 8.21 -35.72
CA LYS A 149 1.88 7.79 -36.39
C LYS A 149 2.84 7.21 -35.33
N ALA A 150 3.53 6.14 -35.74
CA ALA A 150 4.49 5.27 -35.06
C ALA A 150 5.03 5.68 -33.67
N LEU A 151 4.89 4.77 -32.70
CA LEU A 151 5.67 4.73 -31.46
C LEU A 151 6.63 3.54 -31.50
N THR A 152 7.91 3.81 -31.28
CA THR A 152 8.95 2.80 -31.08
C THR A 152 8.90 2.32 -29.63
N LEU A 153 8.68 1.02 -29.44
CA LEU A 153 8.70 0.38 -28.13
C LEU A 153 10.14 0.02 -27.75
N TRP A 154 10.63 0.51 -26.60
CA TRP A 154 11.83 -0.04 -25.95
C TRP A 154 11.42 -0.74 -24.66
N GLY A 155 11.88 -1.97 -24.46
CA GLY A 155 11.70 -2.70 -23.21
C GLY A 155 11.59 -4.21 -23.39
N ALA A 156 12.67 -4.86 -23.84
CA ALA A 156 12.83 -6.30 -23.63
C ALA A 156 13.97 -6.49 -22.62
N VAL A 157 13.61 -6.84 -21.39
CA VAL A 157 14.54 -7.36 -20.38
C VAL A 157 15.10 -8.67 -20.91
N LYS A 158 16.40 -8.70 -21.18
CA LYS A 158 17.12 -9.92 -21.54
C LYS A 158 17.39 -10.70 -20.26
N GLN A 159 16.67 -11.81 -20.06
CA GLN A 159 17.07 -12.82 -19.07
C GLN A 159 18.46 -13.35 -19.44
N ALA A 160 19.41 -13.22 -18.51
CA ALA A 160 20.64 -13.99 -18.52
C ALA A 160 20.41 -15.22 -17.63
N ASN A 161 20.30 -16.40 -18.25
CA ASN A 161 20.54 -17.66 -17.55
C ASN A 161 21.94 -18.16 -17.93
N ARG A 162 22.58 -18.76 -16.92
CA ARG A 162 23.94 -19.31 -16.92
C ARG A 162 24.18 -20.34 -18.04
#